data_AF-A0A4Y2P1U6-F1
#
_entry.id   AF-A0A4Y2P1U6-F1
#
_cell.length_a   1.000
_cell.length_b   1.000
_cell.length_c   1.000
_cell.angle_alpha   90.00
_cell.angle_beta   90.00
_cell.angle_gamma   90.00
#
_symmetry.space_group_name_H-M   'P 1'
#
loop_
_entity.id
_entity.type
_entity.pdbx_description
1 polymer ?
#
loop_
_entity_poly.entity_id
_entity_poly.type
_entity_poly.pdbx_seq_one_letter_code
_entity_poly.pdbx_strand_id
1 'polypeptide(L)'
;MFAACRPVAEVNLPQTSTPLSDRIVNYEAMLLGFLAEKSLPSDFLHLVKEMAKDEKALNQVTMHRIAASYKMRFGVSKTMKEGLLEDLQREFFSLNVDESTSSNNQRIVTVLVNYLNKERKIVTKHLSSYSVDKINSEAIFQGIVVFVENNIPWKNLISVLLDSCNVMRGKNSGLEVKTRTQCPHLLDIDGDSCHHVHNAAKQLLRSWKHFIQ
;
A
#
# COMPACT_ATOMS: atom_id res chain seq x y z
N MET A 1 36.67 46.97 12.69
CA MET A 1 35.28 47.23 13.12
C MET A 1 34.56 45.90 13.19
N PHE A 2 34.43 45.33 14.38
CA PHE A 2 33.68 44.08 14.59
C PHE A 2 32.24 44.45 14.94
N ALA A 3 31.29 44.01 14.11
CA ALA A 3 29.87 44.18 14.35
C ALA A 3 29.43 43.22 15.47
N ALA A 4 28.82 43.77 16.52
CA ALA A 4 28.34 43.02 17.66
C ALA A 4 27.22 42.05 17.24
N CYS A 5 27.39 40.78 17.62
CA CYS A 5 26.39 39.73 17.48
C CYS A 5 25.19 40.09 18.38
N ARG A 6 23.99 40.24 17.80
CA ARG A 6 22.76 40.46 18.57
C ARG A 6 22.42 39.18 19.35
N PRO A 7 22.03 39.27 20.63
CA PRO A 7 21.56 38.10 21.37
C PRO A 7 20.23 37.63 20.78
N VAL A 8 20.13 36.32 20.57
CA VAL A 8 18.89 35.64 20.18
C VAL A 8 17.93 35.78 21.36
N ALA A 9 16.76 36.36 21.11
CA ALA A 9 15.73 36.52 22.13
C ALA A 9 15.29 35.13 22.65
N GLU A 10 15.43 34.91 23.95
CA GLU A 10 14.82 33.77 24.64
C GLU A 10 13.30 33.89 24.52
N VAL A 11 12.70 32.90 23.85
CA VAL A 11 11.25 32.76 23.75
C VAL A 11 10.74 32.25 25.09
N ASN A 12 10.19 33.15 25.91
CA ASN A 12 9.46 32.78 27.13
C ASN A 12 8.20 31.98 26.75
N LEU A 13 8.21 30.68 26.99
CA LEU A 13 7.02 29.84 26.88
C LEU A 13 6.04 30.19 28.02
N PRO A 14 4.74 30.36 27.75
CA PRO A 14 3.76 30.65 28.80
C PRO A 14 3.71 29.50 29.81
N GLN A 15 3.93 29.83 31.09
CA GLN A 15 3.77 28.87 32.19
C GLN A 15 2.28 28.50 32.32
N THR A 16 1.93 27.30 31.89
CA THR A 16 0.59 26.74 32.10
C THR A 16 0.41 26.40 33.58
N SER A 17 -0.66 26.90 34.20
CA SER A 17 -0.97 26.71 35.63
C SER A 17 -1.33 25.26 36.02
N THR A 18 -1.61 24.39 35.04
CA THR A 18 -1.99 22.99 35.24
C THR A 18 -0.77 22.08 35.47
N PRO A 19 -0.79 21.15 36.45
CA PRO A 19 0.28 20.18 36.65
C PRO A 19 0.61 19.38 35.39
N LEU A 20 1.89 18.99 35.24
CA LEU A 20 2.33 18.19 34.09
C LEU A 20 1.60 16.84 34.02
N SER A 21 1.37 16.18 35.16
CA SER A 21 0.62 14.91 35.24
C SER A 21 -0.76 15.03 34.60
N ASP A 22 -1.47 16.09 34.94
CA ASP A 22 -2.85 16.29 34.51
C ASP A 22 -2.90 16.63 33.01
N ARG A 23 -1.91 17.38 32.52
CA ARG A 23 -1.75 17.66 31.08
C ARG A 23 -1.46 16.39 30.29
N ILE A 24 -0.61 15.50 30.80
CA ILE A 24 -0.32 14.21 30.16
C ILE A 24 -1.59 13.37 30.05
N VAL A 25 -2.31 13.20 31.15
CA VAL A 25 -3.57 12.43 31.19
C VAL A 25 -4.62 13.04 30.25
N ASN A 26 -4.71 14.38 30.21
CA ASN A 26 -5.62 15.06 29.30
C ASN A 26 -5.26 14.81 27.81
N TYR A 27 -3.98 14.86 27.44
CA TYR A 27 -3.57 14.55 26.07
C TYR A 27 -3.81 13.09 25.68
N GLU A 28 -3.60 12.15 26.60
CA GLU A 28 -3.93 10.74 26.40
C GLU A 28 -5.43 10.57 26.13
N ALA A 29 -6.29 11.19 26.94
CA ALA A 29 -7.74 11.14 26.77
C ALA A 29 -8.19 11.77 25.44
N MET A 30 -7.64 12.94 25.07
CA MET A 30 -7.94 13.61 23.80
C MET A 30 -7.54 12.74 22.59
N LEU A 31 -6.35 12.16 22.63
CA LEU A 31 -5.88 11.31 21.54
C LEU A 31 -6.73 10.05 21.42
N LEU A 32 -6.97 9.33 22.52
CA LEU A 32 -7.80 8.13 22.52
C LEU A 32 -9.22 8.40 22.03
N GLY A 33 -9.83 9.52 22.47
CA GLY A 33 -11.14 9.96 22.00
C GLY A 33 -11.16 10.17 20.48
N PHE A 34 -10.18 10.91 19.94
CA PHE A 34 -10.08 11.15 18.50
C PHE A 34 -9.85 9.86 17.69
N LEU A 35 -8.95 8.99 18.17
CA LEU A 35 -8.66 7.71 17.51
C LEU A 35 -9.90 6.81 17.46
N ALA A 36 -10.63 6.72 18.57
CA ALA A 36 -11.88 5.96 18.65
C ALA A 36 -12.94 6.54 17.71
N GLU A 37 -13.14 7.85 17.73
CA GLU A 37 -14.15 8.53 16.88
C GLU A 37 -13.87 8.34 15.39
N LYS A 38 -12.59 8.38 14.99
CA LYS A 38 -12.17 8.27 13.58
C LYS A 38 -11.77 6.86 13.14
N SER A 39 -11.86 5.88 14.03
CA SER A 39 -11.42 4.50 13.79
C SER A 39 -9.98 4.42 13.27
N LEU A 40 -9.07 5.18 13.89
CA LEU A 40 -7.66 5.29 13.50
C LEU A 40 -6.75 4.41 14.39
N PRO A 41 -5.62 3.93 13.86
CA PRO A 41 -4.66 3.13 14.63
C PRO A 41 -3.90 3.96 15.67
N SER A 42 -3.43 3.30 16.73
CA SER A 42 -2.69 3.91 17.85
C SER A 42 -1.36 4.55 17.46
N ASP A 43 -0.76 4.16 16.33
CA ASP A 43 0.54 4.67 15.86
C ASP A 43 0.52 6.16 15.49
N PHE A 44 -0.66 6.78 15.46
CA PHE A 44 -0.84 8.22 15.26
C PHE A 44 -0.07 9.07 16.30
N LEU A 45 0.17 8.54 17.51
CA LEU A 45 0.95 9.26 18.54
C LEU A 45 2.35 9.65 18.05
N HIS A 46 3.00 8.76 17.29
CA HIS A 46 4.34 9.06 16.75
C HIS A 46 4.27 10.25 15.78
N LEU A 47 3.27 10.29 14.90
CA LEU A 47 3.05 11.40 13.98
C LEU A 47 2.82 12.72 14.73
N VAL A 48 1.97 12.72 15.76
CA VAL A 48 1.70 13.91 16.57
C VAL A 48 2.99 14.43 17.23
N LYS A 49 3.80 13.54 17.81
CA LYS A 49 5.09 13.90 18.42
C LYS A 49 6.07 14.49 17.40
N GLU A 50 6.16 13.89 16.21
CA GLU A 50 7.02 14.40 15.14
C GLU A 50 6.58 15.79 14.66
N MET A 51 5.28 16.00 14.44
CA MET A 51 4.73 17.29 14.02
C MET A 51 4.93 18.39 15.09
N ALA A 52 4.86 18.02 16.37
CA ALA A 52 5.06 18.96 17.49
C ALA A 52 6.52 19.44 17.65
N LYS A 53 7.50 18.84 16.97
CA LYS A 53 8.91 19.29 17.00
C LYS A 53 9.10 20.69 16.39
N ASP A 54 8.21 21.10 15.50
CA ASP A 54 8.19 22.45 14.90
C ASP A 54 6.80 23.08 15.09
N GLU A 55 6.60 23.65 16.28
CA GLU A 55 5.36 24.32 16.65
C GLU A 55 4.98 25.46 15.67
N LYS A 56 5.98 26.20 15.16
CA LYS A 56 5.73 27.33 14.26
C LYS A 56 5.18 26.87 12.93
N ALA A 57 5.72 25.79 12.37
CA ALA A 57 5.19 25.18 11.16
C ALA A 57 3.81 24.58 11.43
N LEU A 58 3.64 23.81 12.50
CA LEU A 58 2.38 23.15 12.86
C LEU A 58 1.22 24.14 12.96
N ASN A 59 1.43 25.29 13.61
CA ASN A 59 0.43 26.34 13.77
C ASN A 59 0.03 27.03 12.45
N GLN A 60 0.84 26.89 11.39
CA GLN A 60 0.55 27.46 10.07
C GLN A 60 0.00 26.43 9.08
N VAL A 61 0.05 25.14 9.40
CA VAL A 61 -0.47 24.09 8.52
C VAL A 61 -1.98 24.26 8.38
N THR A 62 -2.42 24.53 7.16
CA THR A 62 -3.82 24.49 6.76
C THR A 62 -3.96 23.60 5.54
N MET A 63 -5.01 22.79 5.50
CA MET A 63 -5.26 21.89 4.37
C MET A 63 -6.75 21.75 4.07
N HIS A 64 -7.22 22.44 3.04
CA HIS A 64 -8.55 22.20 2.49
C HIS A 64 -8.64 20.81 1.85
N ARG A 65 -9.82 20.18 1.91
CA ARG A 65 -10.06 18.82 1.38
C ARG A 65 -9.60 18.64 -0.07
N ILE A 66 -9.86 19.62 -0.94
CA ILE A 66 -9.43 19.56 -2.35
C ILE A 66 -7.91 19.61 -2.46
N ALA A 67 -7.26 20.49 -1.68
CA ALA A 67 -5.80 20.58 -1.62
C ALA A 67 -5.17 19.29 -1.07
N ALA A 68 -5.81 18.65 -0.07
CA ALA A 68 -5.36 17.37 0.47
C ALA A 68 -5.36 16.27 -0.60
N SER A 69 -6.49 16.07 -1.29
CA SER A 69 -6.60 15.07 -2.36
C SER A 69 -5.62 15.33 -3.50
N TYR A 70 -5.43 16.59 -3.90
CA TYR A 70 -4.49 16.97 -4.94
C TYR A 70 -3.03 16.68 -4.52
N LYS A 71 -2.61 17.15 -3.34
CA LYS A 71 -1.25 16.92 -2.82
C LYS A 71 -0.97 15.43 -2.59
N MET A 72 -1.96 14.66 -2.15
CA MET A 72 -1.85 13.22 -2.00
C MET A 72 -1.63 12.54 -3.35
N ARG A 73 -2.47 12.83 -4.35
CA ARG A 73 -2.43 12.17 -5.66
C ARG A 73 -1.24 12.58 -6.51
N PHE A 74 -0.97 13.87 -6.61
CA PHE A 74 0.02 14.42 -7.54
C PHE A 74 1.36 14.76 -6.88
N GLY A 75 1.41 14.80 -5.55
CA GLY A 75 2.65 14.91 -4.78
C GLY A 75 3.08 13.55 -4.24
N VAL A 76 2.52 13.17 -3.09
CA VAL A 76 2.98 11.99 -2.31
C VAL A 76 2.94 10.70 -3.12
N SER A 77 1.78 10.37 -3.70
CA SER A 77 1.60 9.15 -4.48
C SER A 77 2.50 9.13 -5.72
N LYS A 78 2.68 10.27 -6.40
CA LYS A 78 3.59 10.39 -7.54
C LYS A 78 5.03 10.07 -7.13
N THR A 79 5.53 10.72 -6.08
CA THR A 79 6.90 10.49 -5.59
C THR A 79 7.13 9.05 -5.14
N MET A 80 6.16 8.46 -4.43
CA MET A 80 6.25 7.05 -4.03
C MET A 80 6.25 6.11 -5.24
N LYS A 81 5.42 6.39 -6.25
CA LYS A 81 5.33 5.60 -7.48
C LYS A 81 6.62 5.71 -8.28
N GLU A 82 7.16 6.91 -8.48
CA GLU A 82 8.42 7.12 -9.20
C GLU A 82 9.57 6.33 -8.56
N GLY A 83 9.71 6.41 -7.23
CA GLY A 83 10.72 5.63 -6.51
C GLY A 83 10.54 4.12 -6.66
N LEU A 84 9.30 3.62 -6.65
CA LEU A 84 9.02 2.21 -6.92
C LEU A 84 9.42 1.82 -8.35
N LEU A 85 9.03 2.61 -9.34
CA LEU A 85 9.33 2.32 -10.75
C LEU A 85 10.84 2.29 -11.02
N GLU A 86 11.60 3.20 -10.42
CA GLU A 86 13.07 3.19 -10.49
C GLU A 86 13.67 1.90 -9.93
N ASP A 87 13.14 1.40 -8.82
CA ASP A 87 13.57 0.12 -8.23
C ASP A 87 13.26 -1.04 -9.18
N LEU A 88 12.03 -1.12 -9.72
CA LEU A 88 11.61 -2.22 -10.61
C LEU A 88 12.33 -2.23 -11.97
N GLN A 89 12.83 -1.08 -12.43
CA GLN A 89 13.65 -0.99 -13.64
C GLN A 89 15.04 -1.62 -13.46
N ARG A 90 15.55 -1.69 -12.22
CA ARG A 90 16.93 -2.11 -11.91
C ARG A 90 17.00 -3.49 -11.28
N GLU A 91 16.07 -3.76 -10.37
CA GLU A 91 16.05 -4.96 -9.55
C GLU A 91 15.10 -6.01 -10.10
N PHE A 92 15.38 -7.27 -9.78
CA PHE A 92 14.44 -8.34 -10.01
C PHE A 92 13.27 -8.29 -9.02
N PHE A 93 12.10 -8.72 -9.48
CA PHE A 93 10.89 -8.69 -8.65
C PHE A 93 9.91 -9.80 -9.04
N SER A 94 8.94 -10.03 -8.15
CA SER A 94 7.78 -10.88 -8.40
C SER A 94 6.49 -10.09 -8.21
N LEU A 95 5.42 -10.50 -8.89
CA LEU A 95 4.10 -9.91 -8.70
C LEU A 95 3.20 -10.81 -7.85
N ASN A 96 2.31 -10.21 -7.08
CA ASN A 96 1.12 -10.88 -6.56
C ASN A 96 -0.09 -10.17 -7.15
N VAL A 97 -0.90 -10.89 -7.91
CA VAL A 97 -2.10 -10.33 -8.55
C VAL A 97 -3.32 -11.03 -7.96
N ASP A 98 -4.20 -10.23 -7.37
CA ASP A 98 -5.42 -10.71 -6.73
C ASP A 98 -6.63 -9.93 -7.24
N GLU A 99 -7.77 -10.62 -7.34
CA GLU A 99 -9.05 -10.04 -7.73
C GLU A 99 -10.00 -10.06 -6.55
N SER A 100 -10.48 -8.87 -6.17
CA SER A 100 -11.47 -8.72 -5.11
C SER A 100 -12.75 -8.12 -5.66
N THR A 101 -13.88 -8.68 -5.25
CA THR A 101 -15.20 -8.12 -5.56
C THR A 101 -15.71 -7.32 -4.37
N SER A 102 -16.00 -6.04 -4.57
CA SER A 102 -16.57 -5.16 -3.56
C SER A 102 -18.05 -5.46 -3.30
N SER A 103 -18.60 -4.93 -2.20
CA SER A 103 -20.03 -5.04 -1.88
C SER A 103 -20.95 -4.48 -2.97
N ASN A 104 -20.46 -3.54 -3.78
CA ASN A 104 -21.20 -2.92 -4.87
C ASN A 104 -21.00 -3.66 -6.20
N ASN A 105 -20.51 -4.91 -6.15
CA ASN A 105 -20.21 -5.76 -7.29
C ASN A 105 -19.16 -5.16 -8.25
N GLN A 106 -18.36 -4.20 -7.77
CA GLN A 106 -17.19 -3.71 -8.51
C GLN A 106 -16.02 -4.65 -8.25
N ARG A 107 -15.41 -5.14 -9.32
CA ARG A 107 -14.25 -6.02 -9.25
C ARG A 107 -13.00 -5.19 -9.37
N ILE A 108 -12.11 -5.29 -8.38
CA ILE A 108 -10.87 -4.55 -8.30
C ILE A 108 -9.74 -5.56 -8.37
N VAL A 109 -8.91 -5.42 -9.39
CA VAL A 109 -7.64 -6.13 -9.46
C VAL A 109 -6.61 -5.31 -8.70
N THR A 110 -5.87 -5.96 -7.82
CA THR A 110 -4.73 -5.36 -7.11
C THR A 110 -3.45 -6.08 -7.50
N VAL A 111 -2.45 -5.29 -7.87
CA VAL A 111 -1.11 -5.77 -8.21
C VAL A 111 -0.15 -5.28 -7.13
N LEU A 112 0.38 -6.24 -6.37
CA LEU A 112 1.49 -6.01 -5.45
C LEU A 112 2.78 -6.49 -6.09
N VAL A 113 3.90 -5.91 -5.67
CA VAL A 113 5.22 -6.27 -6.12
C VAL A 113 6.12 -6.57 -4.92
N ASN A 114 6.83 -7.69 -4.99
CA ASN A 114 7.86 -8.07 -4.03
C ASN A 114 9.21 -7.92 -4.70
N TYR A 115 10.11 -7.17 -4.06
CA TYR A 115 11.45 -6.93 -4.59
C TYR A 115 12.44 -6.68 -3.46
N LEU A 116 13.74 -6.79 -3.78
CA LEU A 116 14.81 -6.47 -2.86
C LEU A 116 15.08 -4.96 -2.91
N ASN A 117 14.81 -4.24 -1.82
CA ASN A 117 15.05 -2.80 -1.79
C ASN A 117 16.54 -2.46 -1.65
N LYS A 118 16.87 -1.16 -1.70
CA LYS A 118 18.23 -0.63 -1.53
C LYS A 118 18.90 -1.02 -0.21
N GLU A 119 18.12 -1.36 0.82
CA GLU A 119 18.59 -1.83 2.13
C GLU A 119 18.77 -3.36 2.19
N ARG A 120 18.65 -4.06 1.04
CA ARG A 120 18.69 -5.52 0.94
C ARG A 120 17.62 -6.23 1.76
N LYS A 121 16.45 -5.62 1.89
CA LYS A 121 15.25 -6.22 2.50
C LYS A 121 14.24 -6.55 1.42
N ILE A 122 13.61 -7.71 1.54
CA ILE A 122 12.44 -8.04 0.72
C ILE A 122 11.29 -7.19 1.22
N VAL A 123 10.71 -6.39 0.33
CA VAL A 123 9.57 -5.53 0.64
C VAL A 123 8.43 -5.80 -0.33
N THR A 124 7.20 -5.76 0.19
CA THR A 124 5.97 -5.79 -0.60
C THR A 124 5.47 -4.35 -0.75
N LYS A 125 5.24 -3.93 -1.99
CA LYS A 125 4.65 -2.62 -2.29
C LYS A 125 3.45 -2.75 -3.22
N HIS A 126 2.55 -1.78 -3.10
CA HIS A 126 1.45 -1.62 -4.03
C HIS A 126 1.97 -1.02 -5.35
N LEU A 127 1.67 -1.67 -6.48
CA LEU A 127 2.03 -1.16 -7.80
C LEU A 127 0.83 -0.46 -8.46
N SER A 128 -0.32 -1.13 -8.47
CA SER A 128 -1.54 -0.60 -9.06
C SER A 128 -2.79 -1.31 -8.53
N SER A 129 -3.91 -0.59 -8.53
CA SER A 129 -5.25 -1.18 -8.42
C SER A 129 -6.16 -0.53 -9.44
N TYR A 130 -7.01 -1.31 -10.08
CA TYR A 130 -7.94 -0.83 -11.09
C TYR A 130 -9.19 -1.70 -11.14
N SER A 131 -10.30 -1.06 -11.49
CA SER A 131 -11.58 -1.74 -11.63
C SER A 131 -11.70 -2.42 -12.99
N VAL A 132 -12.30 -3.61 -13.02
CA VAL A 132 -12.58 -4.35 -14.25
C VAL A 132 -14.07 -4.68 -14.34
N ASP A 133 -14.69 -4.35 -15.47
CA ASP A 133 -16.12 -4.64 -15.70
C ASP A 133 -16.37 -6.13 -15.99
N LYS A 134 -15.41 -6.77 -16.67
CA LYS A 134 -15.45 -8.20 -17.02
C LYS A 134 -14.17 -8.88 -16.57
N ILE A 135 -14.30 -9.98 -15.84
CA ILE A 135 -13.16 -10.81 -15.44
C ILE A 135 -12.85 -11.73 -16.60
N ASN A 136 -11.91 -11.31 -17.42
CA ASN A 136 -11.21 -12.17 -18.35
C ASN A 136 -9.71 -11.85 -18.26
N SER A 137 -8.89 -12.79 -18.72
CA SER A 137 -7.44 -12.66 -18.62
C SER A 137 -6.89 -11.47 -19.40
N GLU A 138 -7.58 -11.02 -20.46
CA GLU A 138 -7.21 -9.84 -21.23
C GLU A 138 -7.36 -8.54 -20.42
N ALA A 139 -8.50 -8.36 -19.76
CA ALA A 139 -8.78 -7.19 -18.92
C ALA A 139 -7.83 -7.15 -17.71
N ILE A 140 -7.48 -8.30 -17.16
CA ILE A 140 -6.49 -8.37 -16.08
C ILE A 140 -5.08 -8.10 -16.63
N PHE A 141 -4.75 -8.58 -17.83
CA PHE A 141 -3.46 -8.32 -18.45
C PHE A 141 -3.21 -6.81 -18.69
N GLN A 142 -4.25 -5.99 -18.86
CA GLN A 142 -4.11 -4.54 -18.95
C GLN A 142 -3.41 -3.91 -17.73
N GLY A 143 -3.55 -4.48 -16.53
CA GLY A 143 -2.81 -4.03 -15.36
C GLY A 143 -1.30 -4.22 -15.47
N ILE A 144 -0.87 -5.15 -16.32
CA ILE A 144 0.53 -5.46 -16.60
C ILE A 144 1.09 -4.55 -17.71
N VAL A 145 0.24 -3.83 -18.46
CA VAL A 145 0.66 -2.80 -19.43
C VAL A 145 1.45 -1.67 -18.76
N VAL A 146 1.31 -1.50 -17.43
CA VAL A 146 2.15 -0.60 -16.62
C VAL A 146 3.65 -0.84 -16.85
N PHE A 147 4.06 -2.05 -17.23
CA PHE A 147 5.46 -2.36 -17.52
C PHE A 147 5.95 -1.62 -18.76
N VAL A 148 5.15 -1.64 -19.83
CA VAL A 148 5.49 -0.99 -21.11
C VAL A 148 5.47 0.52 -20.93
N GLU A 149 4.42 1.06 -20.31
CA GLU A 149 4.27 2.51 -20.12
C GLU A 149 5.37 3.12 -19.25
N ASN A 150 5.94 2.34 -18.32
CA ASN A 150 6.94 2.82 -17.36
C ASN A 150 8.34 2.25 -17.61
N ASN A 151 8.59 1.69 -18.81
CA ASN A 151 9.87 1.13 -19.22
C ASN A 151 10.44 0.07 -18.24
N ILE A 152 9.57 -0.69 -17.56
CA ILE A 152 9.99 -1.78 -16.68
C ILE A 152 10.38 -2.97 -17.55
N PRO A 153 11.63 -3.46 -17.47
CA PRO A 153 12.05 -4.59 -18.28
C PRO A 153 11.35 -5.89 -17.87
N TRP A 154 10.71 -6.57 -18.81
CA TRP A 154 10.13 -7.91 -18.58
C TRP A 154 11.16 -8.92 -18.05
N LYS A 155 12.44 -8.76 -18.41
CA LYS A 155 13.56 -9.57 -17.91
C LYS A 155 13.75 -9.52 -16.39
N ASN A 156 13.21 -8.49 -15.73
CA ASN A 156 13.30 -8.32 -14.28
C ASN A 156 12.18 -9.07 -13.55
N LEU A 157 11.12 -9.49 -14.25
CA LEU A 157 10.01 -10.22 -13.66
C LEU A 157 10.36 -11.70 -13.51
N ILE A 158 10.56 -12.15 -12.28
CA ILE A 158 10.94 -13.54 -11.99
C ILE A 158 9.71 -14.46 -11.90
N SER A 159 8.65 -14.03 -11.21
CA SER A 159 7.47 -14.86 -10.98
C SER A 159 6.21 -14.03 -10.78
N VAL A 160 5.05 -14.66 -10.96
CA VAL A 160 3.74 -14.07 -10.66
C VAL A 160 2.95 -15.06 -9.80
N LEU A 161 2.55 -14.65 -8.61
CA LEU A 161 1.62 -15.38 -7.74
C LEU A 161 0.19 -15.03 -8.13
N LEU A 162 -0.59 -16.07 -8.43
CA LEU A 162 -1.95 -15.99 -8.95
C LEU A 162 -2.84 -17.07 -8.34
N ASP A 163 -4.14 -16.83 -8.32
CA ASP A 163 -5.13 -17.87 -8.07
C ASP A 163 -5.07 -18.99 -9.12
N SER A 164 -5.48 -20.20 -8.72
CA SER A 164 -5.56 -21.35 -9.63
C SER A 164 -6.81 -21.37 -10.52
N CYS A 165 -7.61 -20.30 -10.52
CA CYS A 165 -8.82 -20.24 -11.33
C CYS A 165 -8.48 -20.15 -12.83
N ASN A 166 -9.41 -20.56 -13.70
CA ASN A 166 -9.15 -20.66 -15.14
C ASN A 166 -8.79 -19.30 -15.79
N VAL A 167 -9.28 -18.19 -15.24
CA VAL A 167 -8.95 -16.85 -15.75
C VAL A 167 -7.49 -16.49 -15.46
N MET A 168 -6.98 -16.91 -14.31
CA MET A 168 -5.62 -16.59 -13.88
C MET A 168 -4.58 -17.59 -14.42
N ARG A 169 -4.81 -18.90 -14.25
CA ARG A 169 -3.84 -19.97 -14.58
C ARG A 169 -4.37 -21.00 -15.60
N GLY A 170 -5.43 -20.68 -16.34
CA GLY A 170 -5.95 -21.56 -17.39
C GLY A 170 -4.92 -21.88 -18.48
N LYS A 171 -4.82 -23.15 -18.88
CA LYS A 171 -3.76 -23.68 -19.76
C LYS A 171 -3.62 -23.00 -21.12
N ASN A 172 -4.70 -22.46 -21.67
CA ASN A 172 -4.73 -21.90 -23.03
C ASN A 172 -4.81 -20.38 -23.06
N SER A 173 -5.46 -19.79 -22.05
CA SER A 173 -5.84 -18.37 -22.08
C SER A 173 -5.78 -17.71 -20.71
N GLY A 174 -5.16 -18.34 -19.71
CA GLY A 174 -4.95 -17.74 -18.40
C GLY A 174 -4.05 -16.50 -18.48
N LEU A 175 -4.15 -15.65 -17.46
CA LEU A 175 -3.23 -14.52 -17.27
C LEU A 175 -1.77 -14.97 -17.28
N GLU A 176 -1.45 -16.08 -16.61
CA GLU A 176 -0.10 -16.66 -16.57
C GLU A 176 0.45 -16.93 -17.97
N VAL A 177 -0.36 -17.59 -18.82
CA VAL A 177 0.02 -17.91 -20.21
C VAL A 177 0.30 -16.63 -20.99
N LYS A 178 -0.54 -15.60 -20.84
CA LYS A 178 -0.33 -14.30 -21.48
C LYS A 178 0.94 -13.64 -20.99
N THR A 179 1.20 -13.62 -19.68
CA THR A 179 2.43 -13.07 -19.11
C THR A 179 3.66 -13.82 -19.61
N ARG A 180 3.59 -15.14 -19.76
CA ARG A 180 4.69 -15.96 -20.28
C ARG A 180 5.03 -15.65 -21.75
N THR A 181 4.07 -15.16 -22.54
CA THR A 181 4.38 -14.68 -23.91
C THR A 181 5.34 -13.49 -23.93
N GLN A 182 5.29 -12.64 -22.90
CA GLN A 182 6.20 -11.49 -22.73
C GLN A 182 7.45 -11.85 -21.90
N CYS A 183 7.32 -12.80 -20.98
CA CYS A 183 8.35 -13.25 -20.06
C CYS A 183 8.53 -14.79 -20.13
N PRO A 184 9.26 -15.34 -21.13
CA PRO A 184 9.42 -16.78 -21.27
C PRO A 184 10.18 -17.45 -20.11
N HIS A 185 11.01 -16.68 -19.40
CA HIS A 185 11.82 -17.11 -18.26
C HIS A 185 11.05 -17.08 -16.93
N LEU A 186 9.74 -16.80 -16.96
CA LEU A 186 8.91 -16.73 -15.77
C LEU A 186 8.94 -18.07 -15.00
N LEU A 187 9.37 -18.03 -13.74
CA LEU A 187 9.35 -19.19 -12.86
C LEU A 187 7.90 -19.53 -12.52
N ASP A 188 7.51 -20.78 -12.75
CA ASP A 188 6.23 -21.28 -12.28
C ASP A 188 6.34 -21.64 -10.79
N ILE A 189 5.66 -20.86 -9.95
CA ILE A 189 5.60 -21.02 -8.49
C ILE A 189 4.28 -21.65 -8.01
N ASP A 190 3.54 -22.25 -8.93
CA ASP A 190 2.17 -22.75 -8.72
C ASP A 190 1.18 -21.64 -8.31
N GLY A 191 -0.06 -22.00 -8.01
CA GLY A 191 -1.09 -21.09 -7.55
C GLY A 191 -0.96 -20.71 -6.08
N ASP A 192 -1.75 -19.71 -5.67
CA ASP A 192 -1.74 -19.25 -4.28
C ASP A 192 -2.14 -20.34 -3.28
N SER A 193 -1.21 -20.63 -2.37
CA SER A 193 -1.36 -21.59 -1.29
C SER A 193 -2.52 -21.25 -0.34
N CYS A 194 -2.81 -19.96 -0.09
CA CYS A 194 -3.94 -19.57 0.75
C CYS A 194 -5.26 -20.00 0.11
N HIS A 195 -5.40 -19.80 -1.20
CA HIS A 195 -6.53 -20.30 -1.98
C HIS A 195 -6.59 -21.82 -2.02
N HIS A 196 -5.47 -22.53 -2.14
CA HIS A 196 -5.43 -24.00 -2.08
C HIS A 196 -5.97 -24.53 -0.74
N VAL A 197 -5.48 -24.00 0.37
CA VAL A 197 -5.91 -24.38 1.72
C VAL A 197 -7.39 -24.04 1.92
N HIS A 198 -7.83 -22.84 1.51
CA HIS A 198 -9.24 -22.45 1.58
C HIS A 198 -10.13 -23.41 0.79
N ASN A 199 -9.75 -23.73 -0.45
CA ASN A 199 -10.52 -24.63 -1.32
C ASN A 199 -10.56 -26.05 -0.76
N ALA A 200 -9.45 -26.55 -0.23
CA ALA A 200 -9.38 -27.86 0.42
C ALA A 200 -10.30 -27.92 1.65
N ALA A 201 -10.21 -26.94 2.55
CA ALA A 201 -11.06 -26.86 3.73
C ALA A 201 -12.56 -26.74 3.37
N LYS A 202 -12.88 -25.87 2.40
CA LYS A 202 -14.24 -25.71 1.88
C LYS A 202 -14.78 -27.00 1.29
N GLN A 203 -13.96 -27.76 0.56
CA GLN A 203 -14.38 -29.04 -0.01
C GLN A 203 -14.56 -30.12 1.06
N LEU A 204 -13.68 -30.17 2.06
CA LEU A 204 -13.80 -31.08 3.21
C LEU A 204 -15.12 -30.85 3.98
N LEU A 205 -15.44 -29.58 4.26
CA LEU A 205 -16.62 -29.21 5.04
C LEU A 205 -17.92 -29.23 4.25
N ARG A 206 -17.89 -29.30 2.90
CA ARG A 206 -19.10 -29.41 2.08
C ARG A 206 -19.96 -30.62 2.47
N SER A 207 -19.33 -31.76 2.78
CA SER A 207 -20.03 -32.97 3.20
C SER A 207 -20.68 -32.87 4.59
N TRP A 208 -20.25 -31.90 5.40
CA TRP A 208 -20.73 -31.69 6.78
C TRP A 208 -21.79 -30.58 6.91
N LYS A 209 -22.14 -29.89 5.81
CA LYS A 209 -23.17 -28.84 5.82
C LYS A 209 -24.56 -29.31 6.29
N HIS A 210 -24.83 -30.61 6.22
CA HIS A 210 -26.09 -31.20 6.70
C HIS A 210 -26.10 -31.50 8.21
N PHE A 211 -24.94 -31.44 8.88
CA PHE A 211 -24.78 -31.77 10.30
C PHE A 211 -24.59 -30.55 11.20
N ILE A 212 -24.45 -29.36 10.61
CA ILE A 212 -24.33 -28.08 11.31
C ILE A 212 -25.57 -27.25 10.96
N GLN A 213 -26.70 -27.58 11.61
CA GLN A 213 -27.88 -26.71 11.74
C GLN A 213 -28.12 -26.44 13.21
#